data_AF-A0A431FHP8-F1
#
_entry.id   AF-A0A431FHP8-F1
#
_cell.length_a   1.000
_cell.length_b   1.000
_cell.length_c   1.000
_cell.angle_alpha   90.00
_cell.angle_beta   90.00
_cell.angle_gamma   90.00
#
_symmetry.space_group_name_H-M   'P 1'
#
loop_
_entity.id
_entity.type
_entity.pdbx_description
1 polymer ?
#
loop_
_entity_poly.entity_id
_entity_poly.type
_entity_poly.pdbx_seq_one_letter_code
_entity_poly.pdbx_strand_id
1 'polypeptide(L)'
;GFATAATIYKALNKPVIMGIDAGNLSKIVETLKNKFQNTPITLIADNDKKRELKGLSNVGVETAKEIQQKFSDIKVIIPKISNQEAEQGISDFNDIFLNKGLDEVKKQLNFIDFHNKLKAFKSMEKTQPEKEITRQ
;
A
#
# COMPACT_ATOMS: atom_id res chain seq x y z
N GLY A 1 -12.38 -3.73 -1.28
CA GLY A 1 -13.75 -3.65 -1.88
C GLY A 1 -14.07 -2.30 -2.54
N PHE A 2 -15.29 -2.09 -3.07
CA PHE A 2 -15.71 -0.82 -3.72
C PHE A 2 -15.75 0.34 -2.72
N ALA A 3 -16.29 0.10 -1.52
CA ALA A 3 -16.31 1.08 -0.45
C ALA A 3 -14.90 1.51 -0.03
N THR A 4 -13.97 0.55 0.05
CA THR A 4 -12.55 0.79 0.27
C THR A 4 -11.97 1.67 -0.83
N ALA A 5 -12.20 1.33 -2.11
CA ALA A 5 -11.71 2.11 -3.25
C ALA A 5 -12.26 3.56 -3.26
N ALA A 6 -13.55 3.74 -2.96
CA ALA A 6 -14.17 5.06 -2.87
C ALA A 6 -13.60 5.90 -1.72
N THR A 7 -13.34 5.28 -0.57
CA THR A 7 -12.69 5.91 0.58
C THR A 7 -11.28 6.38 0.24
N ILE A 8 -10.48 5.52 -0.42
CA ILE A 8 -9.15 5.87 -0.89
C ILE A 8 -9.20 7.00 -1.93
N TYR A 9 -10.15 6.94 -2.86
CA TYR A 9 -10.35 8.00 -3.85
C TYR A 9 -10.64 9.34 -3.17
N LYS A 10 -11.54 9.37 -2.18
CA LYS A 10 -11.82 10.57 -1.37
C LYS A 10 -10.61 11.06 -0.56
N ALA A 11 -9.77 10.15 -0.10
CA ALA A 11 -8.61 10.48 0.72
C ALA A 11 -7.44 11.07 -0.12
N LEU A 12 -7.15 10.46 -1.26
CA LEU A 12 -5.98 10.80 -2.10
C LEU A 12 -6.29 11.66 -3.31
N ASN A 13 -7.56 11.72 -3.73
CA ASN A 13 -8.02 12.39 -4.96
C ASN A 13 -7.25 11.95 -6.21
N LYS A 14 -6.90 10.66 -6.27
CA LYS A 14 -6.12 10.01 -7.34
C LYS A 14 -6.95 8.90 -7.99
N PRO A 15 -6.68 8.53 -9.26
CA PRO A 15 -7.36 7.39 -9.89
C PRO A 15 -7.08 6.10 -9.10
N VAL A 16 -8.15 5.40 -8.73
CA VAL A 16 -8.10 4.13 -7.98
C VAL A 16 -8.66 3.02 -8.86
N ILE A 17 -7.95 1.90 -8.92
CA ILE A 17 -8.40 0.68 -9.58
C ILE A 17 -8.73 -0.33 -8.49
N MET A 18 -9.93 -0.89 -8.56
CA MET A 18 -10.40 -1.91 -7.63
C MET A 18 -10.27 -3.30 -8.27
N GLY A 19 -9.62 -4.23 -7.58
CA GLY A 19 -9.77 -5.65 -7.85
C GLY A 19 -10.95 -6.22 -7.04
N ILE A 20 -11.82 -6.99 -7.69
CA ILE A 20 -12.92 -7.70 -7.02
C ILE A 20 -12.38 -8.91 -6.24
N ASP A 21 -11.35 -9.55 -6.78
CA ASP A 21 -10.73 -10.75 -6.20
C ASP A 21 -9.22 -10.54 -6.01
N ALA A 22 -8.72 -10.91 -4.84
CA ALA A 22 -7.29 -10.95 -4.51
C ALA A 22 -6.51 -11.78 -5.53
N GLY A 23 -7.06 -12.92 -5.99
CA GLY A 23 -6.41 -13.78 -6.97
C GLY A 23 -6.13 -13.11 -8.33
N ASN A 24 -6.88 -12.07 -8.68
CA ASN A 24 -6.72 -11.34 -9.94
C ASN A 24 -5.86 -10.07 -9.84
N LEU A 25 -5.49 -9.63 -8.63
CA LEU A 25 -4.70 -8.42 -8.44
C LEU A 25 -3.32 -8.50 -9.11
N SER A 26 -2.70 -9.68 -9.11
CA SER A 26 -1.40 -9.91 -9.77
C SER A 26 -1.45 -9.66 -11.27
N LYS A 27 -2.46 -10.21 -11.97
CA LYS A 27 -2.68 -10.02 -13.41
C LYS A 27 -3.02 -8.58 -13.76
N ILE A 28 -3.83 -7.91 -12.92
CA ILE A 28 -4.16 -6.48 -13.10
C ILE A 28 -2.88 -5.66 -13.05
N VAL A 29 -2.02 -5.91 -12.06
CA VAL A 29 -0.75 -5.22 -11.89
C VAL A 29 0.20 -5.48 -13.05
N GLU A 30 0.37 -6.73 -13.47
CA GLU A 30 1.18 -7.09 -14.64
C GLU A 30 0.71 -6.35 -15.90
N THR A 31 -0.60 -6.32 -16.13
CA THR A 31 -1.20 -5.61 -17.27
C THR A 31 -0.96 -4.10 -17.19
N LEU A 32 -1.10 -3.51 -15.99
CA LEU A 32 -0.84 -2.09 -15.76
C LEU A 32 0.63 -1.75 -15.94
N LYS A 33 1.56 -2.58 -15.46
CA LYS A 33 2.99 -2.38 -15.67
C LYS A 33 3.38 -2.48 -17.14
N ASN A 34 2.82 -3.44 -17.87
CA ASN A 34 3.07 -3.58 -19.30
C ASN A 34 2.53 -2.40 -20.11
N LYS A 35 1.37 -1.83 -19.74
CA LYS A 35 0.81 -0.65 -20.41
C LYS A 35 1.44 0.68 -19.96
N PHE A 36 1.82 0.78 -18.69
CA PHE A 36 2.24 2.02 -18.04
C PHE A 36 3.57 1.84 -17.31
N GLN A 37 4.61 1.56 -18.08
CA GLN A 37 5.93 1.14 -17.57
C GLN A 37 6.59 2.16 -16.64
N ASN A 38 6.27 3.46 -16.80
CA ASN A 38 6.83 4.55 -15.99
C ASN A 38 5.87 5.10 -14.92
N THR A 39 4.70 4.48 -14.72
CA THR A 39 3.71 4.97 -13.75
C THR A 39 3.92 4.30 -12.39
N PRO A 40 4.04 5.08 -11.30
CA PRO A 40 4.12 4.53 -9.96
C PRO A 40 2.78 3.91 -9.56
N ILE A 41 2.78 2.61 -9.29
CA ILE A 41 1.59 1.87 -8.86
C ILE A 41 1.66 1.68 -7.35
N THR A 42 0.56 2.02 -6.67
CA THR A 42 0.39 1.78 -5.24
C THR A 42 -0.75 0.78 -5.06
N LEU A 43 -0.43 -0.35 -4.47
CA LEU A 43 -1.35 -1.42 -4.15
C LEU A 43 -1.80 -1.25 -2.70
N ILE A 44 -3.10 -1.24 -2.48
CA ILE A 44 -3.70 -1.10 -1.17
C ILE A 44 -4.42 -2.41 -0.90
N ALA A 45 -3.94 -3.16 0.10
CA ALA A 45 -4.46 -4.46 0.44
C ALA A 45 -5.47 -4.37 1.59
N ASP A 46 -6.50 -5.20 1.56
CA ASP A 46 -7.39 -5.41 2.70
C ASP A 46 -6.61 -6.18 3.78
N ASN A 47 -6.71 -5.74 5.05
CA ASN A 47 -6.00 -6.36 6.16
C ASN A 47 -7.01 -7.12 7.04
N ASP A 48 -7.45 -8.29 6.59
CA ASP A 48 -8.39 -9.11 7.34
C ASP A 48 -7.72 -9.78 8.55
N LYS A 49 -7.41 -8.96 9.54
CA LYS A 49 -6.77 -9.36 10.79
C LYS A 49 -7.68 -10.26 11.63
N LYS A 50 -8.99 -10.21 11.40
CA LYS A 50 -9.95 -11.12 12.03
C LYS A 50 -9.78 -12.55 11.51
N ARG A 51 -9.47 -12.74 10.22
CA ARG A 51 -9.06 -14.04 9.68
C ARG A 51 -7.72 -14.48 10.26
N GLU A 52 -6.75 -13.57 10.34
CA GLU A 52 -5.45 -13.86 10.95
C GLU A 52 -5.58 -14.30 12.42
N LEU A 53 -6.41 -13.62 13.22
CA LEU A 53 -6.72 -14.01 14.61
C LEU A 53 -7.44 -15.37 14.71
N LYS A 54 -8.15 -15.78 13.66
CA LYS A 54 -8.75 -17.12 13.54
C LYS A 54 -7.80 -18.17 12.97
N GLY A 55 -6.53 -17.82 12.71
CA GLY A 55 -5.54 -18.71 12.10
C GLY A 55 -5.74 -18.94 10.60
N LEU A 56 -6.52 -18.09 9.92
CA LEU A 56 -6.78 -18.16 8.49
C LEU A 56 -5.85 -17.21 7.73
N SER A 57 -5.37 -17.62 6.55
CA SER A 57 -4.52 -16.79 5.69
C SER A 57 -5.22 -15.50 5.25
N ASN A 58 -4.45 -14.40 5.33
CA ASN A 58 -4.86 -13.11 4.83
C ASN A 58 -4.43 -12.96 3.37
N VAL A 59 -5.23 -13.55 2.48
CA VAL A 59 -4.95 -13.62 1.04
C VAL A 59 -4.66 -12.24 0.44
N GLY A 60 -5.35 -11.18 0.90
CA GLY A 60 -5.12 -9.82 0.42
C GLY A 60 -3.70 -9.32 0.69
N VAL A 61 -3.21 -9.51 1.92
CA VAL A 61 -1.85 -9.11 2.32
C VAL A 61 -0.78 -10.01 1.68
N GLU A 62 -1.02 -11.32 1.62
CA GLU A 62 -0.11 -12.28 0.97
C GLU A 62 0.09 -11.93 -0.51
N THR A 63 -1.00 -11.81 -1.27
CA THR A 63 -0.93 -11.43 -2.69
C THR A 63 -0.27 -10.08 -2.89
N ALA A 64 -0.54 -9.09 -2.02
CA ALA A 64 0.10 -7.79 -2.11
C ALA A 64 1.63 -7.88 -1.93
N LYS A 65 2.09 -8.67 -0.94
CA LYS A 65 3.52 -8.91 -0.72
C LYS A 65 4.16 -9.66 -1.89
N GLU A 66 3.50 -10.68 -2.45
CA GLU A 66 3.98 -11.39 -3.63
C GLU A 66 4.17 -10.44 -4.82
N ILE A 67 3.21 -9.56 -5.06
CA ILE A 67 3.30 -8.54 -6.11
C ILE A 67 4.47 -7.60 -5.85
N GLN A 68 4.69 -7.15 -4.62
CA GLN A 68 5.83 -6.31 -4.27
C GLN A 68 7.18 -7.01 -4.48
N GLN A 69 7.26 -8.31 -4.22
CA GLN A 69 8.47 -9.08 -4.48
C GLN A 69 8.74 -9.21 -5.98
N LYS A 70 7.68 -9.42 -6.80
CA LYS A 70 7.79 -9.46 -8.26
C LYS A 70 8.12 -8.10 -8.87
N PHE A 71 7.59 -7.02 -8.30
CA PHE A 71 7.70 -5.66 -8.80
C PHE A 71 8.19 -4.72 -7.69
N SER A 72 9.51 -4.52 -7.62
CA SER A 72 10.17 -3.72 -6.58
C SER A 72 9.77 -2.25 -6.59
N ASP A 73 9.20 -1.79 -7.70
CA ASP A 73 8.73 -0.43 -7.93
C ASP A 73 7.25 -0.23 -7.53
N ILE A 74 6.58 -1.28 -7.04
CA ILE A 74 5.21 -1.21 -6.53
C ILE A 74 5.22 -0.99 -5.03
N LYS A 75 4.45 0.01 -4.62
CA LYS A 75 4.23 0.31 -3.20
C LYS A 75 3.07 -0.51 -2.69
N VAL A 76 3.25 -1.20 -1.57
CA VAL A 76 2.15 -1.88 -0.87
C VAL A 76 1.81 -1.10 0.39
N ILE A 77 0.52 -0.81 0.55
CA ILE A 77 -0.06 -0.16 1.71
C ILE A 77 -1.04 -1.14 2.35
N ILE A 78 -0.82 -1.39 3.63
CA ILE A 78 -1.68 -2.25 4.44
C ILE A 78 -2.21 -1.37 5.58
N PRO A 79 -3.52 -1.32 5.83
CA PRO A 79 -4.08 -0.56 6.93
C PRO A 79 -3.53 -1.08 8.26
N LYS A 80 -3.08 -0.16 9.12
CA LYS A 80 -2.63 -0.51 10.46
C LYS A 80 -3.85 -0.67 11.35
N ILE A 81 -4.15 -1.92 11.69
CA ILE A 81 -5.28 -2.30 12.53
C ILE A 81 -4.73 -2.85 13.84
N SER A 82 -5.16 -2.26 14.96
CA SER A 82 -4.81 -2.68 16.33
C SER A 82 -5.56 -3.97 16.69
N ASN A 83 -5.12 -4.71 17.71
CA ASN A 83 -5.83 -5.93 18.12
C ASN A 83 -7.27 -5.63 18.57
N GLN A 84 -7.47 -4.54 19.32
CA GLN A 84 -8.80 -4.06 19.73
C GLN A 84 -9.70 -3.73 18.53
N GLU A 85 -9.14 -3.12 17.50
CA GLU A 85 -9.88 -2.76 16.28
C GLU A 85 -10.30 -4.03 15.51
N ALA A 86 -9.41 -5.02 15.42
CA ALA A 86 -9.73 -6.30 14.80
C ALA A 86 -10.83 -7.07 15.56
N GLU A 87 -10.83 -7.00 16.89
CA GLU A 87 -11.91 -7.55 17.73
C GLU A 87 -13.25 -6.82 17.52
N GLN A 88 -13.20 -5.50 17.30
CA GLN A 88 -14.36 -4.69 16.92
C GLN A 88 -14.85 -4.94 15.48
N GLY A 89 -14.12 -5.76 14.71
CA GLY A 89 -14.48 -6.11 13.33
C GLY A 89 -13.91 -5.17 12.28
N ILE A 90 -12.99 -4.27 12.63
CA ILE A 90 -12.29 -3.41 11.67
C ILE A 90 -11.30 -4.25 10.87
N SER A 91 -11.49 -4.27 9.56
CA SER A 91 -10.75 -5.14 8.63
C SER A 91 -10.18 -4.40 7.41
N ASP A 92 -10.76 -3.25 7.04
CA ASP A 92 -10.31 -2.48 5.89
C ASP A 92 -10.27 -0.96 6.16
N PHE A 93 -9.82 -0.20 5.16
CA PHE A 93 -9.81 1.27 5.25
C PHE A 93 -11.21 1.87 5.33
N ASN A 94 -12.24 1.17 4.85
CA ASN A 94 -13.62 1.64 4.94
C ASN A 94 -14.11 1.55 6.40
N ASP A 95 -13.78 0.50 7.13
CA ASP A 95 -14.08 0.36 8.55
C ASP A 95 -13.36 1.42 9.39
N ILE A 96 -12.09 1.72 9.07
CA ILE A 96 -11.34 2.81 9.69
C ILE A 96 -12.01 4.15 9.38
N PHE A 97 -12.44 4.38 8.14
CA PHE A 97 -13.17 5.59 7.75
C PHE A 97 -14.50 5.73 8.50
N LEU A 98 -15.25 4.65 8.67
CA LEU A 98 -16.52 4.66 9.40
C LEU A 98 -16.32 4.88 10.91
N ASN A 99 -15.28 4.33 11.51
CA ASN A 99 -15.02 4.44 12.96
C ASN A 99 -14.30 5.72 13.36
N LYS A 100 -13.27 6.13 12.60
CA LYS A 100 -12.36 7.23 12.94
C LYS A 100 -12.47 8.43 12.01
N GLY A 101 -13.17 8.30 10.88
CA GLY A 101 -13.32 9.36 9.88
C GLY A 101 -12.21 9.38 8.83
N LEU A 102 -12.37 10.30 7.86
CA LEU A 102 -11.45 10.45 6.73
C LEU A 102 -10.05 10.91 7.14
N ASP A 103 -9.93 11.65 8.23
CA ASP A 103 -8.66 12.23 8.64
C ASP A 103 -7.66 11.18 9.08
N GLU A 104 -8.10 10.12 9.77
CA GLU A 104 -7.23 9.02 10.13
C GLU A 104 -6.78 8.22 8.89
N VAL A 105 -7.69 8.00 7.94
CA VAL A 105 -7.35 7.34 6.66
C VAL A 105 -6.32 8.17 5.89
N LYS A 106 -6.55 9.47 5.74
CA LYS A 106 -5.59 10.40 5.13
C LYS A 106 -4.27 10.41 5.87
N LYS A 107 -4.28 10.37 7.20
CA LYS A 107 -3.07 10.32 8.02
C LYS A 107 -2.30 9.04 7.79
N GLN A 108 -2.94 7.87 7.76
CA GLN A 108 -2.27 6.61 7.45
C GLN A 108 -1.69 6.61 6.04
N LEU A 109 -2.44 7.10 5.05
CA LEU A 109 -1.98 7.18 3.65
C LEU A 109 -0.84 8.19 3.45
N ASN A 110 -0.97 9.40 4.01
CA ASN A 110 0.03 10.47 3.92
C ASN A 110 1.28 10.16 4.74
N PHE A 111 1.15 9.54 5.92
CA PHE A 111 2.31 9.14 6.72
C PHE A 111 3.17 8.16 5.94
N ILE A 112 2.55 7.24 5.21
CA ILE A 112 3.26 6.31 4.32
C ILE A 112 3.90 7.07 3.15
N ASP A 113 3.19 8.02 2.53
CA ASP A 113 3.75 8.80 1.42
C ASP A 113 4.95 9.67 1.86
N PHE A 114 4.87 10.31 3.03
CA PHE A 114 5.96 11.10 3.62
C PHE A 114 7.17 10.25 3.97
N HIS A 115 6.97 9.11 4.64
CA HIS A 115 8.06 8.20 5.00
C HIS A 115 8.73 7.59 3.75
N ASN A 116 7.96 7.42 2.66
CA ASN A 116 8.49 6.99 1.37
C ASN A 116 9.22 8.12 0.64
N LYS A 117 8.73 9.36 0.69
CA LYS A 117 9.44 10.53 0.16
C LYS A 117 10.80 10.69 0.85
N LEU A 118 10.84 10.49 2.16
CA LEU A 118 12.08 10.45 2.95
C LEU A 118 13.01 9.28 2.55
N LYS A 119 12.48 8.08 2.35
CA LYS A 119 13.29 6.94 1.88
C LYS A 119 13.85 7.19 0.48
N ALA A 120 13.04 7.71 -0.44
CA ALA A 120 13.47 8.09 -1.78
C ALA A 120 14.57 9.15 -1.75
N PHE A 121 14.43 10.16 -0.87
CA PHE A 121 15.44 11.19 -0.65
C PHE A 121 16.76 10.60 -0.12
N LYS A 122 16.69 9.73 0.90
CA LYS A 122 17.88 9.04 1.44
C LYS A 122 18.54 8.08 0.44
N SER A 123 17.79 7.45 -0.46
CA SER A 123 18.36 6.61 -1.51
C SER A 123 19.04 7.42 -2.61
N MET A 124 18.53 8.64 -2.91
CA MET A 124 19.15 9.57 -3.86
C MET A 124 20.48 10.14 -3.32
N GLU A 125 20.60 10.37 -2.01
CA GLU A 125 21.89 10.78 -1.41
C GLU A 125 22.97 9.68 -1.48
N LYS A 126 22.58 8.41 -1.43
CA LYS A 126 23.53 7.27 -1.51
C LYS A 126 24.08 6.98 -2.92
N THR A 127 23.64 7.69 -3.96
CA THR A 127 24.05 7.45 -5.36
C THR A 127 24.98 8.50 -5.95
N GLN A 128 25.54 9.41 -5.16
CA GLN A 128 26.70 10.19 -5.58
C GLN A 128 27.97 9.35 -5.35
N PRO A 129 28.73 8.96 -6.39
CA PRO A 129 30.02 8.35 -6.19
C PRO A 129 30.94 9.39 -5.53
N GLU A 130 31.52 9.03 -4.38
CA GLU A 130 32.66 9.72 -3.80
C GLU A 130 33.75 9.78 -4.88
N LYS A 131 33.88 10.93 -5.56
CA LYS A 131 35.03 11.17 -6.42
C LYS A 131 36.23 11.31 -5.49
N GLU A 132 37.00 10.24 -5.48
CA GLU A 132 38.39 10.12 -5.05
C GLU A 132 39.17 11.41 -5.38
N ILE A 133 39.43 12.25 -4.37
CA ILE A 133 40.38 13.36 -4.48
C ILE A 133 41.72 12.82 -3.99
N THR A 134 42.41 12.11 -4.86
CA THR A 134 43.83 11.75 -4.68
C THR A 134 44.64 13.04 -4.71
N ARG A 135 45.13 13.46 -3.53
CA ARG A 135 46.18 14.49 -3.42
C ARG A 135 47.52 13.85 -3.82
N GLN A 136 48.02 14.21 -4.99
CA GLN A 136 49.46 14.26 -5.27
C GLN A 136 49.95 15.69 -5.06
#